data_AF-A0A328A7P1-F1
#
_entry.id   AF-A0A328A7P1-F1
#
_cell.length_a   1.000
_cell.length_b   1.000
_cell.length_c   1.000
_cell.angle_alpha   90.00
_cell.angle_beta   90.00
_cell.angle_gamma   90.00
#
_symmetry.space_group_name_H-M   'P 1'
#
loop_
_entity.id
_entity.type
_entity.pdbx_description
1 polymer ?
#
loop_
_entity_poly.entity_id
_entity_poly.type
_entity_poly.pdbx_seq_one_letter_code
_entity_poly.pdbx_strand_id
1 'polypeptide(L)'
;MKRIIYFLIFIISIMLIFMNHDKLFQKYEQIKIELMPDPMAINTYDKGQCTYYVFDKVKKDGNMIERSWRDAKYWAKLAKQDGYNVNHSPRKGALLQSPRGTQGHVAYIEHVYQNGNVKVSEMNYTQPYEITERIIYNKNLFRYKIIHPKINPKKSPQSKVD
;
A
#
# COMPACT_ATOMS: atom_id res chain seq x y z
N MET A 1 -7.64 -40.94 -38.46
CA MET A 1 -7.98 -41.18 -37.03
C MET A 1 -6.75 -41.15 -36.12
N LYS A 2 -5.75 -42.02 -36.28
CA LYS A 2 -4.54 -42.05 -35.41
C LYS A 2 -3.77 -40.72 -35.32
N ARG A 3 -3.61 -39.99 -36.44
CA ARG A 3 -2.98 -38.65 -36.47
C ARG A 3 -3.69 -37.59 -35.62
N ILE A 4 -5.02 -37.63 -35.56
CA ILE A 4 -5.84 -36.71 -34.75
C ILE A 4 -5.69 -37.05 -33.26
N ILE A 5 -5.64 -38.35 -32.94
CA ILE A 5 -5.43 -38.83 -31.57
C ILE A 5 -4.06 -38.38 -31.03
N TYR A 6 -2.98 -38.52 -31.81
CA TYR A 6 -1.65 -38.04 -31.38
C TYR A 6 -1.58 -36.53 -31.18
N PHE A 7 -2.26 -35.75 -32.05
CA PHE A 7 -2.34 -34.30 -31.91
C PHE A 7 -3.08 -33.88 -30.63
N LEU A 8 -4.20 -34.55 -30.30
CA LEU A 8 -4.93 -34.33 -29.04
C LEU A 8 -4.09 -34.68 -27.81
N ILE A 9 -3.38 -35.81 -27.83
CA ILE A 9 -2.49 -36.23 -26.72
C ILE A 9 -1.39 -35.18 -26.51
N PHE A 10 -0.79 -34.67 -27.59
CA PHE A 10 0.24 -33.63 -27.53
C PHE A 10 -0.27 -32.32 -26.91
N ILE A 11 -1.47 -31.87 -27.31
CA ILE A 11 -2.10 -30.68 -26.71
C ILE A 11 -2.38 -30.91 -25.22
N ILE A 12 -2.93 -32.07 -24.84
CA ILE A 12 -3.22 -32.40 -23.44
C ILE A 12 -1.93 -32.45 -22.61
N SER A 13 -0.86 -33.03 -23.13
CA SER A 13 0.44 -33.06 -22.44
C SER A 13 1.02 -31.66 -22.24
N ILE A 14 0.91 -30.78 -23.24
CA ILE A 14 1.34 -29.39 -23.13
C ILE A 14 0.51 -28.66 -22.07
N MET A 15 -0.82 -28.84 -22.10
CA MET A 15 -1.72 -28.23 -21.13
C MET A 15 -1.41 -28.69 -19.69
N LEU A 16 -1.14 -29.99 -19.48
CA LEU A 16 -0.74 -30.53 -18.18
C LEU A 16 0.59 -29.96 -17.69
N ILE A 17 1.56 -29.77 -18.59
CA ILE A 17 2.84 -29.13 -18.29
C ILE A 17 2.61 -27.67 -17.85
N PHE A 18 1.83 -26.90 -18.62
CA PHE A 18 1.49 -25.50 -18.27
C PHE A 18 0.79 -25.41 -16.90
N MET A 19 -0.24 -26.24 -16.66
CA MET A 19 -0.94 -26.26 -15.37
C MET A 19 -0.02 -26.61 -14.20
N ASN A 20 0.97 -27.48 -14.40
CA ASN A 20 1.94 -27.83 -13.36
C ASN A 20 2.93 -26.70 -13.10
N HIS A 21 3.36 -25.98 -14.14
CA HIS A 21 4.19 -24.78 -13.99
C HIS A 21 3.49 -23.68 -13.20
N ASP A 22 2.21 -23.42 -13.48
CA ASP A 22 1.43 -22.41 -12.75
C ASP A 22 1.32 -22.75 -11.26
N LYS A 23 1.02 -24.02 -10.92
CA LYS A 23 0.98 -24.49 -9.53
C LYS A 23 2.33 -24.38 -8.84
N LEU A 24 3.42 -24.77 -9.51
CA LEU A 24 4.77 -24.68 -8.97
C LEU A 24 5.17 -23.23 -8.71
N PHE A 25 4.86 -22.33 -9.64
CA PHE A 25 5.14 -20.90 -9.52
C PHE A 25 4.38 -20.28 -8.34
N GLN A 26 3.08 -20.59 -8.19
CA GLN A 26 2.29 -20.15 -7.04
C GLN A 26 2.87 -20.65 -5.71
N LYS A 27 3.27 -21.93 -5.64
CA LYS A 27 3.90 -22.51 -4.46
C LYS A 27 5.24 -21.82 -4.13
N TYR A 28 6.05 -21.52 -5.14
CA TYR A 28 7.30 -20.78 -4.97
C TYR A 28 7.07 -19.38 -4.42
N GLU A 29 6.13 -18.60 -5.00
CA GLU A 29 5.82 -17.25 -4.51
C GLU A 29 5.24 -17.28 -3.09
N GLN A 30 4.44 -18.30 -2.73
CA GLN A 30 3.95 -18.46 -1.36
C GLN A 30 5.09 -18.75 -0.37
N ILE A 31 5.98 -19.70 -0.69
CA ILE A 31 7.14 -20.01 0.16
C ILE A 31 8.02 -18.77 0.31
N LYS A 32 8.27 -18.04 -0.78
CA LYS A 32 9.02 -16.78 -0.75
C LYS A 32 8.34 -15.74 0.15
N ILE A 33 7.04 -15.53 0.03
CA ILE A 33 6.29 -14.64 0.91
C ILE A 33 6.43 -15.10 2.36
N GLU A 34 6.34 -16.39 2.65
CA GLU A 34 6.47 -16.94 4.01
C GLU A 34 7.86 -16.72 4.61
N LEU A 35 8.92 -16.92 3.82
CA LEU A 35 10.31 -16.77 4.27
C LEU A 35 10.75 -15.30 4.42
N MET A 36 10.19 -14.39 3.63
CA MET A 36 10.55 -12.97 3.71
C MET A 36 9.99 -12.33 4.98
N PRO A 37 10.69 -11.36 5.61
CA PRO A 37 10.14 -10.65 6.76
C PRO A 37 8.94 -9.77 6.35
N ASP A 38 8.01 -9.55 7.28
CA ASP A 38 6.91 -8.60 7.05
C ASP A 38 7.47 -7.18 6.86
N PRO A 39 7.24 -6.52 5.70
CA PRO A 39 7.79 -5.19 5.44
C PRO A 39 7.30 -4.14 6.45
N MET A 40 6.16 -4.39 7.10
CA MET A 40 5.56 -3.51 8.10
C MET A 40 5.83 -3.97 9.55
N ALA A 41 6.69 -4.97 9.76
CA ALA A 41 6.98 -5.52 11.09
C ALA A 41 7.45 -4.43 12.07
N ILE A 42 8.40 -3.59 11.62
CA ILE A 42 9.06 -2.56 12.43
C ILE A 42 8.75 -1.20 11.83
N ASN A 43 8.23 -0.29 12.65
CA ASN A 43 8.09 1.13 12.32
C ASN A 43 9.41 1.85 12.63
N THR A 44 10.02 2.46 11.61
CA THR A 44 11.32 3.17 11.70
C THR A 44 11.18 4.67 11.88
N TYR A 45 9.95 5.19 11.85
CA TYR A 45 9.69 6.60 12.06
C TYR A 45 9.73 6.94 13.55
N ASP A 46 9.92 8.23 13.87
CA ASP A 46 10.01 8.67 15.26
C ASP A 46 8.63 8.70 15.93
N LYS A 47 8.53 8.08 17.11
CA LYS A 47 7.30 8.09 17.91
C LYS A 47 6.85 9.53 18.17
N GLY A 48 5.54 9.75 18.13
CA GLY A 48 4.95 11.07 18.31
C GLY A 48 4.90 11.93 17.05
N GLN A 49 5.43 11.46 15.91
CA GLN A 49 5.37 12.17 14.62
C GLN A 49 4.21 11.72 13.73
N CYS A 50 3.82 12.59 12.79
CA CYS A 50 2.78 12.30 11.81
C CYS A 50 3.10 11.06 10.96
N THR A 51 4.37 10.89 10.59
CA THR A 51 4.88 9.75 9.82
C THR A 51 4.73 8.42 10.56
N TYR A 52 5.08 8.39 11.85
CA TYR A 52 4.92 7.22 12.71
C TYR A 52 3.47 6.79 12.83
N TYR A 53 2.58 7.75 13.12
CA TYR A 53 1.16 7.48 13.24
C TYR A 53 0.55 6.93 11.94
N VAL A 54 0.86 7.54 10.81
CA VAL A 54 0.34 7.11 9.50
C VAL A 54 0.87 5.72 9.13
N PHE A 55 2.13 5.39 9.44
CA PHE A 55 2.67 4.05 9.22
C PHE A 55 1.87 2.98 9.99
N ASP A 56 1.58 3.23 11.27
CA ASP A 56 0.82 2.30 12.10
C ASP A 56 -0.62 2.12 11.60
N LYS A 57 -1.25 3.20 11.10
CA LYS A 57 -2.57 3.15 10.45
C LYS A 57 -2.55 2.28 9.19
N VAL A 58 -1.57 2.46 8.31
CA VAL A 58 -1.40 1.65 7.09
C VAL A 58 -1.21 0.17 7.43
N LYS A 59 -0.36 -0.12 8.43
CA LYS A 59 -0.12 -1.48 8.93
C LYS A 59 -1.40 -2.13 9.44
N LYS A 60 -2.18 -1.39 10.23
CA LYS A 60 -3.45 -1.87 10.80
C LYS A 60 -4.46 -2.25 9.72
N ASP A 61 -4.47 -1.51 8.62
CA ASP A 61 -5.36 -1.77 7.47
C ASP A 61 -4.81 -2.84 6.51
N GLY A 62 -3.75 -3.57 6.90
CA GLY A 62 -3.19 -4.67 6.12
C GLY A 62 -2.44 -4.22 4.86
N ASN A 63 -2.10 -2.93 4.78
CA ASN A 63 -1.37 -2.34 3.66
C ASN A 63 0.09 -2.11 4.05
N MET A 64 0.90 -1.68 3.08
CA MET A 64 2.30 -1.34 3.26
C MET A 64 2.67 0.00 2.61
N ILE A 65 3.66 0.64 3.22
CA ILE A 65 4.46 1.74 2.70
C ILE A 65 5.93 1.47 3.02
N GLU A 66 6.85 2.19 2.39
CA GLU A 66 8.26 2.05 2.76
C GLU A 66 8.57 2.71 4.10
N ARG A 67 9.69 2.26 4.67
CA ARG A 67 10.21 2.68 5.98
C ARG A 67 11.34 3.72 5.87
N SER A 68 11.75 4.03 4.65
CA SER A 68 12.93 4.84 4.32
C SER A 68 12.59 6.24 3.81
N TRP A 69 11.31 6.64 3.79
CA TRP A 69 10.93 7.93 3.23
C TRP A 69 11.28 9.16 4.10
N ARG A 70 11.69 8.93 5.36
CA ARG A 70 12.10 9.97 6.33
C ARG A 70 11.00 11.04 6.51
N ASP A 71 11.35 12.32 6.50
CA ASP A 71 10.43 13.44 6.67
C ASP A 71 9.27 13.41 5.67
N ALA A 72 8.07 13.77 6.14
CA ALA A 72 6.85 13.77 5.34
C ALA A 72 6.95 14.59 4.04
N LYS A 73 7.78 15.64 3.99
CA LYS A 73 8.00 16.45 2.78
C LYS A 73 8.51 15.66 1.58
N TYR A 74 9.21 14.54 1.81
CA TYR A 74 9.77 13.70 0.74
C TYR A 74 8.86 12.55 0.30
N TRP A 75 7.83 12.22 1.08
CA TRP A 75 7.05 11.00 0.89
C TRP A 75 6.46 10.87 -0.51
N ALA A 76 5.85 11.92 -1.07
CA ALA A 76 5.26 11.82 -2.41
C ALA A 76 6.31 11.57 -3.51
N LYS A 77 7.53 12.12 -3.37
CA LYS A 77 8.63 11.91 -4.32
C LYS A 77 9.17 10.49 -4.20
N LEU A 78 9.50 10.06 -2.98
CA LEU A 78 10.10 8.76 -2.72
C LEU A 78 9.10 7.62 -2.99
N ALA A 79 7.84 7.78 -2.60
CA ALA A 79 6.78 6.82 -2.93
C ALA A 79 6.64 6.63 -4.44
N LYS A 80 6.71 7.71 -5.23
CA LYS A 80 6.70 7.59 -6.69
C LYS A 80 7.93 6.84 -7.22
N GLN A 81 9.11 7.09 -6.66
CA GLN A 81 10.34 6.37 -7.03
C GLN A 81 10.25 4.87 -6.71
N ASP A 82 9.60 4.53 -5.60
CA ASP A 82 9.36 3.13 -5.18
C ASP A 82 8.12 2.51 -5.85
N GLY A 83 7.57 3.16 -6.88
CA GLY A 83 6.49 2.63 -7.71
C GLY A 83 5.12 2.61 -7.04
N TYR A 84 4.87 3.47 -6.05
CA TYR A 84 3.53 3.70 -5.51
C TYR A 84 2.74 4.63 -6.46
N ASN A 85 1.41 4.45 -6.49
CA ASN A 85 0.55 5.40 -7.16
C ASN A 85 0.47 6.69 -6.32
N VAL A 86 0.86 7.81 -6.92
CA VAL A 86 0.81 9.14 -6.32
C VAL A 86 0.05 10.08 -7.24
N ASN A 87 -1.09 10.59 -6.79
CA ASN A 87 -1.99 11.42 -7.61
C ASN A 87 -2.74 12.45 -6.74
N HIS A 88 -3.94 12.89 -7.18
CA HIS A 88 -4.80 13.83 -6.47
C HIS A 88 -6.20 13.28 -6.13
N SER A 89 -6.38 11.96 -6.25
CA SER A 89 -7.67 11.27 -6.09
C SER A 89 -7.76 10.66 -4.69
N PRO A 90 -8.48 11.30 -3.74
CA PRO A 90 -8.56 10.81 -2.38
C PRO A 90 -9.27 9.46 -2.33
N ARG A 91 -8.78 8.56 -1.47
CA ARG A 91 -9.40 7.26 -1.20
C ARG A 91 -9.24 6.95 0.28
N LYS A 92 -10.24 6.29 0.88
CA LYS A 92 -10.09 5.72 2.22
C LYS A 92 -8.82 4.87 2.29
N GLY A 93 -8.03 5.10 3.32
CA GLY A 93 -6.74 4.48 3.56
C GLY A 93 -5.58 4.93 2.69
N ALA A 94 -5.78 5.93 1.83
CA ALA A 94 -4.68 6.65 1.20
C ALA A 94 -4.13 7.73 2.13
N LEU A 95 -2.98 8.29 1.77
CA LEU A 95 -2.23 9.23 2.59
C LEU A 95 -2.25 10.60 1.95
N LEU A 96 -2.62 11.61 2.72
CA LEU A 96 -2.63 13.00 2.29
C LEU A 96 -1.31 13.64 2.70
N GLN A 97 -0.49 14.03 1.72
CA GLN A 97 0.86 14.54 1.92
C GLN A 97 0.97 16.01 1.51
N SER A 98 1.69 16.79 2.32
CA SER A 98 2.10 18.17 1.99
C SER A 98 3.60 18.35 2.20
N PRO A 99 4.33 18.99 1.26
CA PRO A 99 5.71 19.36 1.47
C PRO A 99 5.88 20.68 2.24
N ARG A 100 4.79 21.35 2.63
CA ARG A 100 4.86 22.64 3.34
C ARG A 100 5.34 22.47 4.79
N GLY A 101 6.18 23.41 5.25
CA GLY A 101 6.82 23.36 6.57
C GLY A 101 8.17 22.65 6.53
N THR A 102 8.95 22.75 7.61
CA THR A 102 10.35 22.26 7.66
C THR A 102 10.45 20.75 7.43
N GLN A 103 9.52 19.96 7.99
CA GLN A 103 9.47 18.50 7.84
C GLN A 103 8.37 18.04 6.86
N GLY A 104 7.54 18.95 6.34
CA GLY A 104 6.30 18.58 5.66
C GLY A 104 5.27 17.99 6.62
N HIS A 105 4.18 17.46 6.07
CA HIS A 105 3.15 16.79 6.87
C HIS A 105 2.46 15.66 6.11
N VAL A 106 2.03 14.63 6.83
CA VAL A 106 1.25 13.52 6.28
C VAL A 106 0.09 13.16 7.21
N ALA A 107 -1.05 12.84 6.61
CA ALA A 107 -2.27 12.44 7.31
C ALA A 107 -2.87 11.18 6.68
N TYR A 108 -3.58 10.39 7.46
CA TYR A 108 -4.31 9.21 6.99
C TYR A 108 -5.74 9.59 6.57
N ILE A 109 -6.20 9.13 5.41
CA ILE A 109 -7.57 9.39 4.97
C ILE A 109 -8.52 8.36 5.58
N GLU A 110 -9.30 8.79 6.57
CA GLU A 110 -10.29 7.95 7.25
C GLU A 110 -11.57 7.79 6.40
N HIS A 111 -11.97 8.85 5.69
CA HIS A 111 -13.20 8.87 4.92
C HIS A 111 -13.16 9.89 3.78
N VAL A 112 -13.83 9.58 2.67
CA VAL A 112 -14.09 10.50 1.56
C VAL A 112 -15.60 10.65 1.43
N TYR A 113 -16.10 11.85 1.69
CA TYR A 113 -17.53 12.16 1.63
C TYR A 113 -17.99 12.30 0.17
N GLN A 114 -19.30 12.14 -0.07
CA GLN A 114 -19.90 12.25 -1.41
C GLN A 114 -19.66 13.62 -2.07
N ASN A 115 -19.56 14.70 -1.28
CA ASN A 115 -19.25 16.05 -1.77
C ASN A 115 -17.75 16.27 -2.08
N GLY A 116 -16.92 15.24 -1.96
CA GLY A 116 -15.48 15.28 -2.19
C GLY A 116 -14.66 15.81 -1.01
N ASN A 117 -15.28 16.18 0.11
CA ASN A 117 -14.53 16.49 1.33
C ASN A 117 -13.88 15.22 1.87
N VAL A 118 -12.78 15.37 2.62
CA VAL A 118 -12.01 14.25 3.13
C VAL A 118 -11.83 14.40 4.64
N LYS A 119 -12.21 13.38 5.41
CA LYS A 119 -11.83 13.28 6.82
C LYS A 119 -10.46 12.65 6.91
N VAL A 120 -9.54 13.33 7.59
CA VAL A 120 -8.20 12.81 7.89
C VAL A 120 -7.99 12.68 9.38
N SER A 121 -7.15 11.73 9.77
CA SER A 121 -6.54 11.63 11.10
C SER A 121 -5.02 11.73 10.98
N GLU A 122 -4.40 12.39 11.94
CA GLU A 122 -2.97 12.69 11.93
C GLU A 122 -2.46 12.93 13.34
N MET A 123 -1.15 12.81 13.53
CA MET A 123 -0.50 13.08 14.81
C MET A 123 0.45 14.27 14.68
N ASN A 124 0.60 15.03 15.77
CA ASN A 124 1.54 16.16 15.83
C ASN A 124 1.27 17.22 14.76
N TYR A 125 0.00 17.51 14.52
CA TYR A 125 -0.42 18.65 13.70
C TYR A 125 -0.51 19.93 14.53
N THR A 126 -0.96 19.82 15.77
CA THR A 126 -1.12 20.90 16.76
C THR A 126 0.01 20.89 17.79
N GLN A 127 0.25 19.74 18.42
CA GLN A 127 1.33 19.54 19.39
C GLN A 127 1.83 18.08 19.40
N PRO A 128 3.04 17.81 19.92
CA PRO A 128 3.62 16.47 19.95
C PRO A 128 2.70 15.42 20.56
N TYR A 129 2.68 14.22 19.97
CA TYR A 129 1.88 13.06 20.39
C TYR A 129 0.36 13.22 20.36
N GLU A 130 -0.17 14.40 20.06
CA GLU A 130 -1.62 14.59 19.93
C GLU A 130 -2.10 14.02 18.60
N ILE A 131 -3.13 13.17 18.65
CA ILE A 131 -3.88 12.71 17.49
C ILE A 131 -5.05 13.65 17.28
N THR A 132 -5.14 14.24 16.09
CA THR A 132 -6.23 15.13 15.69
C THR A 132 -6.95 14.57 14.48
N GLU A 133 -8.23 14.91 14.35
CA GLU A 133 -9.00 14.70 13.13
C GLU A 133 -9.45 16.03 12.56
N ARG A 134 -9.47 16.16 11.22
CA ARG A 134 -10.05 17.34 10.57
C ARG A 134 -10.61 17.03 9.19
N ILE A 135 -11.41 17.97 8.70
CA ILE A 135 -11.97 17.94 7.36
C ILE A 135 -11.10 18.76 6.41
N ILE A 136 -10.67 18.13 5.32
CA ILE A 136 -10.12 18.80 4.16
C ILE A 136 -11.26 19.03 3.18
N TYR A 137 -11.61 20.30 2.97
CA TYR A 137 -12.59 20.65 1.97
C TYR A 137 -12.08 20.34 0.57
N ASN A 138 -12.96 19.83 -0.31
CA ASN A 138 -12.61 19.45 -1.69
C ASN A 138 -11.82 20.55 -2.42
N LYS A 139 -12.28 21.81 -2.27
CA LYS A 139 -11.63 23.00 -2.84
C LYS A 139 -10.16 23.18 -2.43
N ASN A 140 -9.68 22.53 -1.38
CA ASN A 140 -8.30 22.60 -0.90
C ASN A 140 -7.46 21.36 -1.23
N LEU A 141 -8.06 20.29 -1.76
CA LEU A 141 -7.37 19.02 -2.02
C LEU A 141 -6.25 19.14 -3.06
N PHE A 142 -6.36 20.09 -4.00
CA PHE A 142 -5.33 20.35 -5.00
C PHE A 142 -3.95 20.69 -4.41
N ARG A 143 -3.90 21.11 -3.14
CA ARG A 143 -2.68 21.48 -2.42
C ARG A 143 -1.87 20.27 -1.92
N TYR A 144 -2.44 19.07 -2.01
CA TYR A 144 -1.86 17.86 -1.44
C TYR A 144 -1.59 16.81 -2.52
N LYS A 145 -0.62 15.94 -2.26
CA LYS A 145 -0.44 14.70 -3.02
C LYS A 145 -1.09 13.56 -2.25
N ILE A 146 -1.76 12.66 -2.97
CA ILE A 146 -2.37 11.47 -2.41
C ILE A 146 -1.48 10.27 -2.75
N ILE A 147 -0.95 9.62 -1.74
CA ILE A 147 -0.14 8.40 -1.88
C ILE A 147 -1.06 7.22 -1.58
N HIS A 148 -1.09 6.23 -2.46
CA HIS A 148 -1.88 5.01 -2.26
C HIS A 148 -0.99 3.87 -1.77
N PRO A 149 -1.14 3.42 -0.51
CA PRO A 149 -0.44 2.24 0.00
C PRO A 149 -0.69 1.00 -0.87
N LYS A 150 0.31 0.12 -0.93
CA LYS A 150 0.20 -1.19 -1.58
C LYS A 150 -0.37 -2.20 -0.58
N ILE A 151 -0.93 -3.30 -1.08
CA ILE A 151 -1.35 -4.42 -0.20
C ILE A 151 -0.10 -5.04 0.41
N ASN A 152 -0.09 -5.30 1.72
CA ASN A 152 1.01 -6.03 2.33
C ASN A 152 0.98 -7.49 1.87
N PRO A 153 2.05 -8.02 1.23
CA PRO A 153 2.11 -9.41 0.77
C PRO A 153 1.83 -10.44 1.88
N LYS A 154 2.24 -10.15 3.13
CA LYS A 154 1.98 -11.02 4.29
C LYS A 154 0.52 -11.04 4.75
N LYS A 155 -0.29 -10.07 4.31
CA LYS A 155 -1.71 -9.95 4.65
C LYS A 155 -2.63 -10.26 3.46
N SER A 156 -2.07 -10.49 2.27
CA SER A 156 -2.82 -10.82 1.05
C SER A 156 -3.59 -12.14 1.20
N PRO A 157 -4.82 -12.27 0.68
CA PRO A 157 -5.56 -13.55 0.69
C PRO A 157 -4.79 -14.70 0.04
N GLN A 158 -3.90 -14.41 -0.92
CA GLN A 158 -3.07 -15.42 -1.59
C GLN A 158 -2.06 -16.11 -0.65
N SER A 159 -1.75 -15.52 0.52
CA SER A 159 -0.89 -16.17 1.52
C SER A 159 -1.64 -17.19 2.39
N LYS A 160 -2.97 -17.25 2.28
CA LYS A 160 -3.85 -18.14 3.03
C LYS A 160 -4.55 -19.10 2.06
N VAL A 161 -3.86 -20.19 1.71
CA VAL A 161 -4.51 -21.35 1.12
C VAL A 161 -4.33 -22.48 2.12
N ASP A 162 -5.46 -23.02 2.58
CA ASP A 162 -5.53 -24.20 3.46
C ASP A 162 -4.83 -25.43 2.86
#